data_AF-A0A7V3JR83-F1
#
_entry.id   AF-A0A7V3JR83-F1
#
_cell.length_a   1.000
_cell.length_b   1.000
_cell.length_c   1.000
_cell.angle_alpha   90.00
_cell.angle_beta   90.00
_cell.angle_gamma   90.00
#
_symmetry.space_group_name_H-M   'P 1'
#
loop_
_entity.id
_entity.type
_entity.pdbx_description
1 polymer ?
#
loop_
_entity_poly.entity_id
_entity_poly.type
_entity_poly.pdbx_seq_one_letter_code
_entity_poly.pdbx_strand_id
1 'polypeptide(L)'
;MTKHKSLTFLETLITLTILSVISILVIGLLKPQETFKAARDTKRITSLKQIEKAIELYLTENQNLNLGSSTIIYLSLPDNSPTCSTWINQLPTLPSGYEYRCSANPQNINGTGWIPIDFTNSSLVSIASLPIDPINNPPHYFSYVADNNKKSFEITAYLESEKNKGENSISANDEGTNIYLYEAGNDKKLLDSNLELSHTIRLLAYINFYGYYNGSEYVACSNHIDMVDNILYITTGYCAGDYPPDPTSTIAVIPDLVIIDVSTPSNPVILGEYKDISFAWGVKVTPPYAYVSHMRNLDIGAAKVCVLNISNPSNIQQLGCYSPGHWHGRGVDVQNNIIYFAAGYRGLRIVDGSNPNSLVWLSTYPVWYAHDVKIRGNYAYVADRNGTAFHIVDVSNPSLPTSTYIYSLPEGSYGVFLENNIAYLGVGNSGLFIFDISNPYNPILLSQLDTPGFARKPFATSGYVFLADGEGGVQIINVKNPTNPYIVKTIDTPGIALATYVKDKILYVADDKNGLLILDISDYLK
;
A
#
# COMPACT_ATOMS: atom_id res chain seq x y z
N MET A 1 -46.03 -10.51 -33.44
CA MET A 1 -45.19 -9.30 -33.42
C MET A 1 -45.68 -8.37 -32.32
N THR A 2 -45.11 -8.47 -31.12
CA THR A 2 -45.37 -7.55 -30.01
C THR A 2 -44.62 -6.25 -30.28
N LYS A 3 -45.37 -5.16 -30.48
CA LYS A 3 -44.84 -3.82 -30.78
C LYS A 3 -44.29 -3.22 -29.49
N HIS A 4 -42.97 -3.23 -29.31
CA HIS A 4 -42.34 -2.48 -28.23
C HIS A 4 -42.55 -0.98 -28.49
N LYS A 5 -43.26 -0.30 -27.59
CA LYS A 5 -43.34 1.17 -27.59
C LYS A 5 -41.98 1.71 -27.18
N SER A 6 -41.25 2.29 -28.12
CA SER A 6 -40.05 3.08 -27.84
C SER A 6 -40.44 4.35 -27.09
N LEU A 7 -39.64 4.72 -26.08
CA LEU A 7 -39.80 5.97 -25.34
C LEU A 7 -39.73 7.17 -26.29
N THR A 8 -40.62 8.14 -26.08
CA THR A 8 -40.58 9.40 -26.83
C THR A 8 -39.38 10.24 -26.40
N PHE A 9 -38.86 11.08 -27.30
CA PHE A 9 -37.69 11.93 -27.02
C PHE A 9 -37.87 12.78 -25.75
N LEU A 10 -39.10 13.24 -25.50
CA LEU A 10 -39.46 14.00 -24.30
C LEU A 10 -39.40 13.15 -23.02
N GLU A 11 -39.87 11.91 -23.06
CA GLU A 11 -39.77 10.98 -21.93
C GLU A 11 -38.30 10.64 -21.62
N THR A 12 -37.47 10.45 -22.65
CA THR A 12 -36.02 10.22 -22.45
C THR A 12 -35.35 11.44 -21.79
N LEU A 13 -35.68 12.67 -22.21
CA LEU A 13 -35.11 13.88 -21.65
C LEU A 13 -35.53 14.08 -20.18
N ILE A 14 -36.81 13.85 -19.87
CA ILE A 14 -37.34 13.92 -18.51
C ILE A 14 -36.68 12.85 -17.63
N THR A 15 -36.56 11.63 -18.14
CA THR A 15 -35.95 10.51 -17.41
C THR A 15 -34.47 10.77 -17.11
N LEU A 16 -33.71 11.29 -18.07
CA LEU A 16 -32.30 11.68 -17.86
C LEU A 16 -32.15 12.83 -16.87
N THR A 17 -33.04 13.81 -16.90
CA THR A 17 -33.03 14.94 -15.96
C THR A 17 -33.38 14.48 -14.54
N ILE A 18 -34.36 13.60 -14.39
CA ILE A 18 -34.71 13.02 -13.08
C ILE A 18 -33.58 12.12 -12.59
N LEU A 19 -32.97 11.29 -13.46
CA LEU A 19 -31.84 10.45 -13.10
C LEU A 19 -30.62 11.26 -12.68
N SER A 20 -30.32 12.40 -13.32
CA SER A 20 -29.19 13.25 -12.92
C SER A 20 -29.42 13.92 -11.57
N VAL A 21 -30.63 14.43 -11.35
CA VAL A 21 -31.02 15.02 -10.05
C VAL A 21 -31.01 13.97 -8.95
N ILE A 22 -31.57 12.78 -9.18
CA ILE A 22 -31.55 11.67 -8.22
C ILE A 22 -30.12 11.17 -7.99
N SER A 23 -29.27 11.08 -9.01
CA SER A 23 -27.87 10.67 -8.84
C SER A 23 -27.09 11.66 -7.98
N ILE A 24 -27.29 12.97 -8.17
CA ILE A 24 -26.68 14.01 -7.32
C ILE A 24 -27.18 13.92 -5.87
N LEU A 25 -28.49 13.74 -5.68
CA LEU A 25 -29.10 13.55 -4.35
C LEU A 25 -28.63 12.27 -3.65
N VAL A 26 -28.49 11.18 -4.39
CA VAL A 26 -28.03 9.87 -3.88
C VAL A 26 -26.55 9.92 -3.53
N ILE A 27 -25.69 10.57 -4.35
CA ILE A 27 -24.26 10.77 -4.01
C ILE A 27 -24.12 11.60 -2.71
N GLY A 28 -24.96 12.61 -2.50
CA GLY A 28 -25.00 13.38 -1.26
C GLY A 28 -25.47 12.59 -0.03
N LEU A 29 -26.32 11.58 -0.22
CA LEU A 29 -26.85 10.70 0.84
C LEU A 29 -25.95 9.48 1.13
N LEU A 30 -25.11 9.05 0.20
CA LEU A 30 -24.30 7.84 0.31
C LEU A 30 -23.06 7.98 1.21
N LYS A 31 -22.56 9.20 1.47
CA LYS A 31 -21.38 9.44 2.34
C LYS A 31 -21.51 10.69 3.21
N PRO A 32 -22.44 10.73 4.20
CA PRO A 32 -22.58 11.87 5.11
C PRO A 32 -21.28 12.20 5.87
N GLN A 33 -20.38 11.23 6.06
CA GLN A 33 -19.08 11.47 6.68
C GLN A 33 -18.18 12.39 5.85
N GLU A 34 -18.19 12.26 4.52
CA GLU A 34 -17.36 13.10 3.62
C GLU A 34 -17.83 14.55 3.60
N THR A 35 -19.15 14.80 3.67
CA THR A 35 -19.66 16.18 3.75
C THR A 35 -19.28 16.85 5.07
N PHE A 36 -19.27 16.11 6.18
CA PHE A 36 -18.76 16.63 7.46
C PHE A 36 -17.25 16.91 7.42
N LYS A 37 -16.45 16.04 6.79
CA LYS A 37 -15.01 16.28 6.55
C LYS A 37 -14.79 17.57 5.75
N ALA A 38 -15.49 17.72 4.62
CA ALA A 38 -15.38 18.91 3.77
C ALA A 38 -15.81 20.20 4.49
N ALA A 39 -16.81 20.13 5.38
CA ALA A 39 -17.22 21.26 6.21
C ALA A 39 -16.15 21.65 7.24
N ARG A 40 -15.49 20.67 7.88
CA ARG A 40 -14.36 20.93 8.79
C ARG A 40 -13.16 21.52 8.04
N ASP A 41 -12.84 21.00 6.86
CA ASP A 41 -11.78 21.55 6.01
C ASP A 41 -12.04 23.01 5.61
N THR A 42 -13.29 23.33 5.25
CA THR A 42 -13.67 24.73 4.96
C THR A 42 -13.37 25.64 6.16
N LYS A 43 -13.61 25.15 7.39
CA LYS A 43 -13.28 25.89 8.62
C LYS A 43 -11.77 26.01 8.85
N ARG A 44 -10.98 24.96 8.57
CA ARG A 44 -9.50 24.98 8.62
C ARG A 44 -8.92 26.03 7.67
N ILE A 45 -9.28 25.93 6.39
CA ILE A 45 -8.82 26.83 5.32
C ILE A 45 -9.17 28.28 5.66
N THR A 46 -10.40 28.53 6.11
CA THR A 46 -10.84 29.87 6.51
C THR A 46 -10.04 30.41 7.70
N SER A 47 -9.76 29.56 8.69
CA SER A 47 -8.98 29.94 9.88
C SER A 47 -7.54 30.29 9.51
N LEU A 48 -6.90 29.51 8.65
CA LEU A 48 -5.54 29.78 8.20
C LEU A 48 -5.47 31.08 7.39
N LYS A 49 -6.39 31.31 6.44
CA LYS A 49 -6.46 32.59 5.69
C LYS A 49 -6.62 33.82 6.60
N GLN A 50 -7.39 33.70 7.68
CA GLN A 50 -7.55 34.78 8.66
C GLN A 50 -6.24 35.07 9.41
N ILE A 51 -5.52 34.03 9.81
CA ILE A 51 -4.25 34.16 10.51
C ILE A 51 -3.13 34.67 9.60
N GLU A 52 -3.04 34.14 8.38
CA GLU A 52 -2.16 34.65 7.33
C GLU A 52 -2.36 36.15 7.18
N LYS A 53 -3.62 36.58 7.00
CA LYS A 53 -3.90 37.99 6.81
C LYS A 53 -3.57 38.84 8.03
N ALA A 54 -3.81 38.33 9.24
CA ALA A 54 -3.46 39.01 10.48
C ALA A 54 -1.95 39.22 10.60
N ILE A 55 -1.14 38.19 10.31
CA ILE A 55 0.32 38.29 10.39
C ILE A 55 0.85 39.26 9.33
N GLU A 56 0.36 39.18 8.09
CA GLU A 56 0.72 40.12 7.02
C GLU A 56 0.44 41.58 7.40
N LEU A 57 -0.77 41.85 7.90
CA LEU A 57 -1.14 43.20 8.31
C LEU A 57 -0.24 43.68 9.45
N TYR A 58 0.06 42.82 10.43
CA TYR A 58 0.92 43.23 11.53
C TYR A 58 2.37 43.47 11.10
N LEU A 59 2.89 42.71 10.13
CA LEU A 59 4.20 42.95 9.52
C LEU A 59 4.28 44.30 8.80
N THR A 60 3.17 44.80 8.24
CA THR A 60 3.14 46.14 7.64
C THR A 60 3.17 47.26 8.68
N GLU A 61 2.63 47.03 9.88
CA GLU A 61 2.68 47.96 11.02
C GLU A 61 4.03 47.92 11.76
N ASN A 62 4.61 46.73 11.93
CA ASN A 62 5.83 46.52 12.72
C ASN A 62 6.88 45.69 11.97
N GLN A 63 7.77 46.37 11.25
CA GLN A 63 8.83 45.72 10.47
C GLN A 63 9.86 44.95 11.30
N ASN A 64 9.97 45.25 12.61
CA ASN A 64 10.91 44.59 13.52
C ASN A 64 10.26 43.44 14.31
N LEU A 65 9.01 43.07 13.98
CA LEU A 65 8.30 41.97 14.63
C LEU A 65 9.12 40.68 14.59
N ASN A 66 9.27 40.02 15.73
CA ASN A 66 9.88 38.70 15.80
C ASN A 66 8.83 37.64 15.44
N LEU A 67 9.06 36.90 14.36
CA LEU A 67 8.16 35.84 13.91
C LEU A 67 8.48 34.48 14.54
N GLY A 68 9.69 34.26 15.06
CA GLY A 68 10.10 32.95 15.59
C GLY A 68 11.30 32.36 14.85
N SER A 69 11.35 31.03 14.73
CA SER A 69 12.50 30.27 14.21
C SER A 69 12.07 29.30 13.13
N SER A 70 12.96 29.07 12.15
CA SER A 70 12.73 28.13 11.06
C SER A 70 12.89 26.67 11.49
N THR A 71 13.46 26.43 12.67
CA THR A 71 13.67 25.08 13.24
C THR A 71 12.68 24.73 14.34
N ILE A 72 11.75 25.63 14.67
CA ILE A 72 10.76 25.42 15.71
C ILE A 72 9.37 25.36 15.08
N ILE A 73 8.69 24.23 15.25
CA ILE A 73 7.34 23.99 14.74
C ILE A 73 6.35 24.15 15.89
N TYR A 74 5.59 25.22 15.87
CA TYR A 74 4.60 25.50 16.91
C TYR A 74 3.26 24.85 16.55
N LEU A 75 2.62 24.18 17.50
CA LEU A 75 1.39 23.40 17.27
C LEU A 75 0.21 23.96 18.06
N SER A 76 -0.98 23.94 17.46
CA SER A 76 -2.23 24.33 18.13
C SER A 76 -2.73 23.34 19.20
N LEU A 77 -1.95 22.28 19.46
CA LEU A 77 -2.26 21.26 20.45
C LEU A 77 -2.00 21.78 21.86
N PRO A 78 -2.96 21.62 22.79
CA PRO A 78 -2.76 22.01 24.17
C PRO A 78 -1.80 21.03 24.85
N ASP A 79 -0.75 21.56 25.49
CA ASP A 79 0.17 20.78 26.32
C ASP A 79 0.77 21.67 27.41
N ASN A 80 0.83 21.16 28.65
CA ASN A 80 1.51 21.85 29.74
C ASN A 80 3.04 21.83 29.57
N SER A 81 3.54 20.88 28.79
CA SER A 81 4.95 20.82 28.41
C SER A 81 5.21 21.67 27.16
N PRO A 82 6.23 22.54 27.17
CA PRO A 82 6.58 23.32 26.01
C PRO A 82 7.04 22.46 24.83
N THR A 83 7.47 21.21 25.05
CA THR A 83 7.98 20.31 24.00
C THR A 83 6.93 19.31 23.47
N CYS A 84 5.64 19.58 23.69
CA CYS A 84 4.55 18.71 23.24
C CYS A 84 4.65 17.24 23.74
N SER A 85 5.18 17.01 24.94
CA SER A 85 5.48 15.65 25.43
C SER A 85 4.26 14.72 25.50
N THR A 86 3.07 15.26 25.64
CA THR A 86 1.80 14.49 25.62
C THR A 86 1.54 13.91 24.24
N TRP A 87 1.94 14.62 23.20
CA TRP A 87 1.64 14.32 21.80
C TRP A 87 2.82 13.73 21.05
N ILE A 88 4.04 13.79 21.59
CA ILE A 88 5.29 13.50 20.87
C ILE A 88 5.32 12.13 20.17
N ASN A 89 4.70 11.11 20.76
CA ASN A 89 4.62 9.76 20.18
C ASN A 89 3.55 9.60 19.08
N GLN A 90 2.75 10.63 18.87
CA GLN A 90 1.70 10.71 17.86
C GLN A 90 2.00 11.81 16.83
N LEU A 91 3.13 12.50 16.93
CA LEU A 91 3.56 13.52 15.98
C LEU A 91 4.62 12.94 15.05
N PRO A 92 4.74 13.41 13.80
CA PRO A 92 5.78 12.97 12.89
C PRO A 92 7.19 13.21 13.46
N THR A 93 8.12 12.31 13.17
CA THR A 93 9.51 12.44 13.63
C THR A 93 10.21 13.61 12.94
N LEU A 94 10.86 14.47 13.73
CA LEU A 94 11.58 15.63 13.21
C LEU A 94 13.04 15.32 12.86
N PRO A 95 13.63 15.96 11.83
CA PRO A 95 15.06 15.93 11.57
C PRO A 95 15.87 16.52 12.72
N SER A 96 17.15 16.15 12.77
CA SER A 96 18.08 16.67 13.77
C SER A 96 18.12 18.21 13.75
N GLY A 97 17.94 18.82 14.92
CA GLY A 97 17.94 20.28 15.09
C GLY A 97 16.57 20.95 15.03
N TYR A 98 15.52 20.21 14.69
CA TYR A 98 14.13 20.68 14.75
C TYR A 98 13.47 20.30 16.08
N GLU A 99 12.53 21.13 16.53
CA GLU A 99 11.76 20.86 17.75
C GLU A 99 10.30 21.30 17.63
N TYR A 100 9.42 20.56 18.29
CA TYR A 100 8.03 20.99 18.47
C TYR A 100 7.91 21.96 19.66
N ARG A 101 6.95 22.88 19.54
CA ARG A 101 6.50 23.75 20.63
C ARG A 101 4.98 23.71 20.80
N CYS A 102 4.53 23.49 22.02
CA CYS A 102 3.12 23.53 22.41
C CYS A 102 2.91 24.54 23.53
N SER A 103 1.66 24.95 23.71
CA SER A 103 1.25 25.85 24.79
C SER A 103 0.14 25.21 25.60
N ALA A 104 0.10 25.50 26.91
CA ALA A 104 -1.02 25.11 27.75
C ALA A 104 -2.32 25.81 27.32
N ASN A 105 -2.20 27.00 26.74
CA ASN A 105 -3.30 27.83 26.26
C ASN A 105 -3.04 28.27 24.82
N PRO A 106 -3.18 27.35 23.84
CA PRO A 106 -2.78 27.61 22.45
C PRO A 106 -3.54 28.79 21.83
N GLN A 107 -4.75 29.11 22.30
CA GLN A 107 -5.60 30.18 21.78
C GLN A 107 -5.16 31.61 22.18
N ASN A 108 -4.17 31.76 23.06
CA ASN A 108 -3.69 33.07 23.50
C ASN A 108 -3.10 33.88 22.34
N ILE A 109 -3.33 35.20 22.35
CA ILE A 109 -2.86 36.13 21.31
C ILE A 109 -1.69 37.02 21.77
N ASN A 110 -1.20 36.84 23.00
CA ASN A 110 -0.17 37.66 23.64
C ASN A 110 1.25 37.10 23.48
N GLY A 111 1.49 36.31 22.42
CA GLY A 111 2.76 35.60 22.19
C GLY A 111 2.92 34.30 22.99
N THR A 112 2.00 33.94 23.88
CA THR A 112 2.04 32.67 24.62
C THR A 112 1.14 31.56 24.04
N GLY A 113 0.47 31.84 22.92
CA GLY A 113 -0.33 30.85 22.20
C GLY A 113 0.51 29.91 21.33
N TRP A 114 -0.13 29.25 20.36
CA TRP A 114 0.58 28.42 19.38
C TRP A 114 1.26 29.22 18.28
N ILE A 115 1.04 30.54 18.20
CA ILE A 115 1.82 31.45 17.36
C ILE A 115 2.61 32.35 18.31
N PRO A 116 3.95 32.44 18.19
CA PRO A 116 4.81 33.19 19.12
C PRO A 116 4.81 34.70 18.82
N ILE A 117 3.66 35.26 18.45
CA ILE A 117 3.47 36.68 18.10
C ILE A 117 2.48 37.29 19.08
N ASP A 118 2.82 38.46 19.63
CA ASP A 118 1.93 39.25 20.49
C ASP A 118 1.09 40.23 19.66
N PHE A 119 -0.14 39.83 19.35
CA PHE A 119 -1.09 40.65 18.61
C PHE A 119 -1.82 41.70 19.47
N THR A 120 -1.58 41.77 20.79
CA THR A 120 -2.35 42.67 21.68
C THR A 120 -2.08 44.15 21.46
N ASN A 121 -0.95 44.48 20.84
CA ASN A 121 -0.50 45.86 20.60
C ASN A 121 -0.64 46.31 19.14
N SER A 122 -1.34 45.56 18.28
CA SER A 122 -1.58 45.96 16.89
C SER A 122 -2.75 46.92 16.76
N SER A 123 -2.59 47.98 15.96
CA SER A 123 -3.67 48.91 15.59
C SER A 123 -4.43 48.47 14.33
N LEU A 124 -3.84 47.57 13.52
CA LEU A 124 -4.44 47.07 12.27
C LEU A 124 -5.13 45.70 12.42
N VAL A 125 -4.78 44.94 13.46
CA VAL A 125 -5.25 43.57 13.65
C VAL A 125 -6.07 43.47 14.93
N SER A 126 -7.29 42.95 14.82
CA SER A 126 -8.14 42.62 15.95
C SER A 126 -8.57 41.16 15.86
N ILE A 127 -7.85 40.29 16.58
CA ILE A 127 -8.22 38.88 16.75
C ILE A 127 -8.55 38.62 18.22
N ALA A 128 -9.65 37.91 18.49
CA ALA A 128 -10.07 37.62 19.87
C ALA A 128 -9.31 36.41 20.47
N SER A 129 -8.92 35.47 19.62
CA SER A 129 -8.23 34.23 19.99
C SER A 129 -7.58 33.62 18.75
N LEU A 130 -6.44 32.93 18.91
CA LEU A 130 -5.93 32.07 17.86
C LEU A 130 -6.87 30.88 17.65
N PRO A 131 -7.17 30.49 16.40
CA PRO A 131 -8.05 29.37 16.12
C PRO A 131 -7.36 28.06 16.49
N ILE A 132 -8.17 27.03 16.74
CA ILE A 132 -7.74 25.64 16.89
C ILE A 132 -8.48 24.79 15.87
N ASP A 133 -7.87 23.65 15.51
CA ASP A 133 -8.49 22.69 14.63
C ASP A 133 -9.86 22.22 15.20
N PRO A 134 -10.88 21.95 14.37
CA PRO A 134 -12.18 21.46 14.85
C PRO A 134 -12.13 20.14 15.64
N ILE A 135 -11.10 19.31 15.43
CA ILE A 135 -10.85 18.04 16.14
C ILE A 135 -9.73 18.23 17.18
N ASN A 136 -8.67 18.95 16.83
CA ASN A 136 -7.52 19.32 17.68
C ASN A 136 -6.83 18.13 18.39
N ASN A 137 -6.53 17.08 17.62
CA ASN A 137 -5.66 15.96 17.98
C ASN A 137 -4.87 15.51 16.74
N PRO A 138 -3.67 14.93 16.84
CA PRO A 138 -2.92 14.47 15.66
C PRO A 138 -3.73 13.51 14.77
N PRO A 139 -3.76 13.68 13.42
CA PRO A 139 -3.09 14.70 12.58
C PRO A 139 -3.71 16.11 12.54
N HIS A 140 -4.91 16.27 13.08
CA HIS A 140 -5.73 17.47 12.93
C HIS A 140 -5.36 18.54 13.95
N TYR A 141 -4.35 19.33 13.61
CA TYR A 141 -3.92 20.54 14.31
C TYR A 141 -3.45 21.58 13.30
N PHE A 142 -3.29 22.83 13.74
CA PHE A 142 -2.56 23.84 12.99
C PHE A 142 -1.09 23.83 13.39
N SER A 143 -0.21 24.06 12.43
CA SER A 143 1.21 24.27 12.67
C SER A 143 1.67 25.63 12.17
N TYR A 144 2.72 26.18 12.77
CA TYR A 144 3.36 27.44 12.41
C TYR A 144 4.88 27.29 12.44
N VAL A 145 5.55 27.79 11.40
CA VAL A 145 7.01 27.97 11.35
C VAL A 145 7.33 29.32 10.70
N ALA A 146 8.48 29.90 11.02
CA ALA A 146 8.88 31.18 10.44
C ALA A 146 10.38 31.36 10.26
N ASP A 147 10.80 31.98 9.16
CA ASP A 147 12.14 32.51 8.99
C ASP A 147 12.13 34.00 9.32
N ASN A 148 12.53 34.32 10.56
CA ASN A 148 12.55 35.71 11.03
C ASN A 148 13.57 36.59 10.29
N ASN A 149 14.58 36.02 9.63
CA ASN A 149 15.52 36.80 8.81
C ASN A 149 14.89 37.23 7.50
N LYS A 150 14.10 36.34 6.88
CA LYS A 150 13.36 36.64 5.64
C LYS A 150 12.03 37.34 5.88
N LYS A 151 11.60 37.45 7.14
CA LYS A 151 10.24 37.87 7.53
C LYS A 151 9.17 37.02 6.84
N SER A 152 9.46 35.73 6.71
CA SER A 152 8.55 34.78 6.12
C SER A 152 8.02 33.76 7.13
N PHE A 153 6.83 33.25 6.86
CA PHE A 153 6.16 32.27 7.70
C PHE A 153 5.28 31.35 6.87
N GLU A 154 5.02 30.20 7.44
CA GLU A 154 4.13 29.18 6.90
C GLU A 154 3.22 28.67 8.01
N ILE A 155 1.93 28.51 7.67
CA ILE A 155 0.94 27.86 8.51
C ILE A 155 0.26 26.75 7.74
N THR A 156 0.07 25.60 8.39
CA THR A 156 -0.48 24.42 7.72
C THR A 156 -1.58 23.75 8.52
N ALA A 157 -2.46 23.04 7.82
CA ALA A 157 -3.51 22.22 8.40
C ALA A 157 -3.72 20.93 7.58
N TYR A 158 -3.78 19.78 8.25
CA TYR A 158 -4.13 18.53 7.58
C TYR A 158 -5.61 18.50 7.18
N LEU A 159 -5.86 18.28 5.88
CA LEU A 159 -7.22 18.22 5.34
C LEU A 159 -7.79 16.80 5.39
N GLU A 160 -9.10 16.69 5.59
CA GLU A 160 -9.77 15.40 5.77
C GLU A 160 -10.41 14.87 4.49
N SER A 161 -11.10 15.73 3.74
CA SER A 161 -11.92 15.36 2.58
C SER A 161 -11.05 15.08 1.37
N GLU A 162 -11.31 13.95 0.70
CA GLU A 162 -10.63 13.59 -0.56
C GLU A 162 -10.86 14.62 -1.68
N LYS A 163 -11.91 15.45 -1.58
CA LYS A 163 -12.09 16.60 -2.49
C LYS A 163 -11.03 17.69 -2.32
N ASN A 164 -10.50 17.86 -1.11
CA ASN A 164 -9.67 19.00 -0.74
C ASN A 164 -8.19 18.63 -0.60
N LYS A 165 -7.86 17.32 -0.56
CA LYS A 165 -6.50 16.80 -0.44
C LYS A 165 -6.16 15.81 -1.57
N GLY A 166 -4.87 15.58 -1.82
CA GLY A 166 -4.38 14.71 -2.89
C GLY A 166 -4.24 15.42 -4.23
N GLU A 167 -4.01 14.66 -5.31
CA GLU A 167 -3.86 15.22 -6.65
C GLU A 167 -5.16 15.91 -7.12
N ASN A 168 -5.03 17.02 -7.86
CA ASN A 168 -6.16 17.81 -8.39
C ASN A 168 -7.12 18.38 -7.32
N SER A 169 -6.62 18.63 -6.11
CA SER A 169 -7.41 19.10 -4.97
C SER A 169 -7.11 20.57 -4.61
N ILE A 170 -7.65 21.07 -3.49
CA ILE A 170 -7.41 22.45 -3.03
C ILE A 170 -5.94 22.61 -2.60
N SER A 171 -5.43 21.68 -1.79
CA SER A 171 -4.03 21.68 -1.36
C SER A 171 -3.05 21.47 -2.52
N ALA A 172 -3.40 20.69 -3.54
CA ALA A 172 -2.54 20.59 -4.73
C ALA A 172 -2.40 21.92 -5.51
N ASN A 173 -3.30 22.89 -5.26
CA ASN A 173 -3.35 24.17 -5.97
C ASN A 173 -3.09 25.38 -5.05
N ASP A 174 -2.55 25.17 -3.84
CA ASP A 174 -2.27 26.26 -2.91
C ASP A 174 -0.85 26.82 -3.00
N GLU A 175 -0.04 26.33 -3.96
CA GLU A 175 1.36 26.71 -4.21
C GLU A 175 2.36 26.23 -3.14
N GLY A 176 1.90 25.41 -2.18
CA GLY A 176 2.71 24.72 -1.18
C GLY A 176 3.53 23.56 -1.75
N THR A 177 4.01 22.70 -0.85
CA THR A 177 4.83 21.53 -1.21
C THR A 177 4.15 20.18 -0.92
N ASN A 178 3.09 20.18 -0.12
CA ASN A 178 2.44 18.99 0.39
C ASN A 178 0.94 18.97 0.04
N ILE A 179 0.59 18.11 -0.92
CA ILE A 179 -0.79 17.97 -1.41
C ILE A 179 -1.79 17.44 -0.36
N TYR A 180 -1.40 17.14 0.87
CA TYR A 180 -2.30 16.72 1.96
C TYR A 180 -2.50 17.76 3.05
N LEU A 181 -1.66 18.79 3.08
CA LEU A 181 -1.79 19.94 3.94
C LEU A 181 -2.41 21.08 3.14
N TYR A 182 -3.19 21.95 3.78
CA TYR A 182 -3.43 23.27 3.22
C TYR A 182 -2.33 24.19 3.73
N GLU A 183 -1.54 24.77 2.83
CA GLU A 183 -0.47 25.69 3.16
C GLU A 183 -0.85 27.15 2.89
N ALA A 184 -0.65 28.00 3.88
CA ALA A 184 -0.83 29.45 3.77
C ALA A 184 0.36 30.20 4.39
N GLY A 185 0.51 31.47 4.06
CA GLY A 185 1.67 32.28 4.42
C GLY A 185 2.38 32.86 3.21
N ASN A 186 3.32 33.76 3.49
CA ASN A 186 4.08 34.45 2.44
C ASN A 186 5.28 33.64 1.92
N ASP A 187 5.60 32.50 2.53
CA ASP A 187 6.55 31.50 2.04
C ASP A 187 6.06 30.10 2.42
N LYS A 188 5.32 29.45 1.52
CA LYS A 188 4.64 28.15 1.74
C LYS A 188 5.57 26.93 1.56
N LYS A 189 6.87 27.14 1.73
CA LYS A 189 7.93 26.15 1.43
C LYS A 189 8.97 26.06 2.56
N LEU A 190 8.65 26.61 3.73
CA LEU A 190 9.48 26.52 4.92
C LEU A 190 9.40 25.12 5.55
N LEU A 191 8.23 24.48 5.48
CA LEU A 191 8.03 23.07 5.76
C LEU A 191 8.12 22.32 4.42
N ASP A 192 9.32 21.87 4.07
CA ASP A 192 9.50 21.11 2.84
C ASP A 192 8.95 19.67 2.96
N SER A 193 8.93 18.93 1.85
CA SER A 193 8.51 17.54 1.82
C SER A 193 9.37 16.58 2.66
N ASN A 194 10.52 17.01 3.18
CA ASN A 194 11.34 16.19 4.09
C ASN A 194 10.90 16.36 5.56
N LEU A 195 10.09 17.39 5.85
CA LEU A 195 9.50 17.71 7.14
C LEU A 195 7.98 17.40 7.12
N GLU A 196 7.59 16.19 6.67
CA GLU A 196 6.17 15.83 6.54
C GLU A 196 5.45 15.90 7.91
N LEU A 197 4.68 16.98 8.12
CA LEU A 197 3.74 17.12 9.22
C LEU A 197 2.39 16.45 8.94
N SER A 198 2.23 15.88 7.75
CA SER A 198 1.10 15.04 7.39
C SER A 198 1.32 13.65 7.99
N HIS A 199 0.32 13.09 8.69
CA HIS A 199 0.26 11.64 9.01
C HIS A 199 -0.01 10.83 7.75
N THR A 200 0.76 11.10 6.70
CA THR A 200 0.82 10.32 5.48
C THR A 200 1.82 9.21 5.69
N ILE A 201 1.60 8.12 4.98
CA ILE A 201 2.63 7.10 4.88
C ILE A 201 3.73 7.72 4.03
N ARG A 202 4.93 7.84 4.60
CA ARG A 202 6.04 8.47 3.91
C ARG A 202 6.55 7.53 2.82
N LEU A 203 6.45 7.96 1.56
CA LEU A 203 7.10 7.28 0.44
C LEU A 203 8.60 7.50 0.56
N LEU A 204 9.36 6.44 0.82
CA LEU A 204 10.81 6.49 0.93
C LEU A 204 11.49 6.42 -0.45
N ALA A 205 10.98 5.54 -1.31
CA ALA A 205 11.45 5.38 -2.67
C ALA A 205 10.41 4.62 -3.51
N TYR A 206 10.53 4.72 -4.83
CA TYR A 206 9.84 3.84 -5.76
C TYR A 206 10.78 3.43 -6.90
N ILE A 207 10.56 2.26 -7.49
CA ILE A 207 11.31 1.77 -8.64
C ILE A 207 10.33 1.28 -9.69
N ASN A 208 10.31 1.95 -10.84
CA ASN A 208 9.63 1.47 -12.03
C ASN A 208 10.53 0.51 -12.79
N PHE A 209 9.96 -0.59 -13.26
CA PHE A 209 10.64 -1.53 -14.13
C PHE A 209 10.16 -1.31 -15.55
N TYR A 210 11.08 -1.17 -16.49
CA TYR A 210 10.76 -0.85 -17.88
C TYR A 210 11.10 -2.01 -18.81
N GLY A 211 10.27 -2.19 -19.83
CA GLY A 211 10.53 -3.01 -21.00
C GLY A 211 10.18 -2.26 -22.28
N TYR A 212 10.40 -2.89 -23.43
CA TYR A 212 10.13 -2.28 -24.75
C TYR A 212 9.14 -3.12 -25.54
N TYR A 213 7.94 -2.61 -25.79
CA TYR A 213 6.93 -3.29 -26.61
C TYR A 213 6.65 -2.50 -27.90
N ASN A 214 6.83 -3.13 -29.07
CA ASN A 214 6.63 -2.49 -30.39
C ASN A 214 7.31 -1.11 -30.55
N GLY A 215 8.51 -0.93 -29.98
CA GLY A 215 9.25 0.33 -30.05
C GLY A 215 8.75 1.43 -29.10
N SER A 216 7.80 1.13 -28.22
CA SER A 216 7.35 1.99 -27.12
C SER A 216 7.80 1.43 -25.77
N GLU A 217 8.13 2.31 -24.84
CA GLU A 217 8.44 1.94 -23.46
C GLU A 217 7.18 1.44 -22.75
N TYR A 218 7.28 0.32 -22.03
CA TYR A 218 6.22 -0.32 -21.27
C TYR A 218 6.67 -0.44 -19.81
N VAL A 219 5.84 0.01 -18.87
CA VAL A 219 6.10 -0.19 -17.44
C VAL A 219 5.64 -1.60 -17.07
N ALA A 220 6.56 -2.40 -16.56
CA ALA A 220 6.30 -3.75 -16.14
C ALA A 220 5.63 -3.78 -14.76
N CYS A 221 4.66 -4.68 -14.65
CA CYS A 221 3.96 -4.98 -13.42
C CYS A 221 4.85 -5.78 -12.46
N SER A 222 4.79 -5.45 -11.18
CA SER A 222 5.42 -6.25 -10.12
C SER A 222 4.43 -7.21 -9.50
N ASN A 223 4.75 -8.51 -9.47
CA ASN A 223 3.79 -9.56 -9.12
C ASN A 223 3.97 -10.14 -7.71
N HIS A 224 5.21 -10.26 -7.24
CA HIS A 224 5.51 -10.88 -5.95
C HIS A 224 6.85 -10.40 -5.39
N ILE A 225 6.95 -10.43 -4.07
CA ILE A 225 8.15 -10.04 -3.32
C ILE A 225 8.53 -11.21 -2.42
N ASP A 226 9.83 -11.53 -2.39
CA ASP A 226 10.45 -12.27 -1.30
C ASP A 226 11.69 -11.52 -0.83
N MET A 227 12.14 -11.78 0.40
CA MET A 227 13.27 -11.06 0.98
C MET A 227 14.13 -11.99 1.82
N VAL A 228 15.44 -11.82 1.69
CA VAL A 228 16.43 -12.44 2.58
C VAL A 228 17.36 -11.35 3.08
N ASP A 229 17.43 -11.20 4.40
CA ASP A 229 18.14 -10.09 5.04
C ASP A 229 17.71 -8.73 4.47
N ASN A 230 18.61 -7.95 3.89
CA ASN A 230 18.33 -6.65 3.26
C ASN A 230 18.22 -6.73 1.74
N ILE A 231 18.14 -7.94 1.17
CA ILE A 231 18.05 -8.14 -0.27
C ILE A 231 16.61 -8.51 -0.63
N LEU A 232 15.97 -7.65 -1.40
CA LEU A 232 14.63 -7.80 -1.92
C LEU A 232 14.68 -8.45 -3.30
N TYR A 233 13.80 -9.41 -3.52
CA TYR A 233 13.64 -10.15 -4.76
C TYR A 233 12.23 -9.92 -5.27
N ILE A 234 12.10 -9.25 -6.40
CA ILE A 234 10.80 -8.92 -6.98
C ILE A 234 10.65 -9.55 -8.35
N THR A 235 9.52 -10.23 -8.57
CA THR A 235 9.19 -10.75 -9.89
C THR A 235 8.37 -9.74 -10.66
N THR A 236 8.72 -9.54 -11.92
CA THR A 236 8.08 -8.57 -12.81
C THR A 236 7.57 -9.24 -14.09
N GLY A 237 6.61 -8.60 -14.74
CA GLY A 237 6.01 -9.12 -15.96
C GLY A 237 4.91 -8.22 -16.51
N TYR A 238 4.03 -8.78 -17.34
CA TYR A 238 2.86 -8.06 -17.85
C TYR A 238 1.74 -7.99 -16.82
N CYS A 239 0.95 -6.94 -16.93
CA CYS A 239 -0.11 -6.63 -15.99
C CYS A 239 -1.29 -7.59 -16.06
N ALA A 240 -1.92 -7.84 -14.90
CA ALA A 240 -3.01 -8.78 -14.75
C ALA A 240 -4.31 -8.23 -15.37
N GLY A 241 -4.48 -8.44 -16.67
CA GLY A 241 -5.61 -7.90 -17.45
C GLY A 241 -5.22 -7.57 -18.88
N ASP A 242 -3.93 -7.32 -19.11
CA ASP A 242 -3.37 -7.25 -20.44
C ASP A 242 -3.33 -8.67 -21.02
N TYR A 243 -4.12 -8.92 -22.06
CA TYR A 243 -3.81 -10.03 -22.97
C TYR A 243 -2.43 -9.71 -23.54
N PRO A 244 -1.38 -10.48 -23.21
CA PRO A 244 -0.09 -10.20 -23.79
C PRO A 244 -0.26 -10.27 -25.30
N PRO A 245 0.33 -9.31 -26.02
CA PRO A 245 0.20 -9.23 -27.45
C PRO A 245 0.70 -10.50 -28.12
N ASP A 246 0.15 -10.76 -29.31
CA ASP A 246 0.46 -11.89 -30.18
C ASP A 246 1.95 -12.32 -30.07
N PRO A 247 2.26 -13.61 -29.84
CA PRO A 247 3.64 -14.11 -29.72
C PRO A 247 4.52 -13.87 -30.97
N THR A 248 3.95 -13.38 -32.07
CA THR A 248 4.67 -12.95 -33.28
C THR A 248 5.07 -11.47 -33.28
N SER A 249 4.58 -10.67 -32.31
CA SER A 249 5.03 -9.29 -32.09
C SER A 249 6.42 -9.25 -31.45
N THR A 250 7.15 -8.16 -31.60
CA THR A 250 8.45 -7.98 -30.92
C THR A 250 8.22 -7.95 -29.41
N ILE A 251 8.40 -9.12 -28.78
CA ILE A 251 8.16 -9.37 -27.35
C ILE A 251 9.00 -8.39 -26.52
N ALA A 252 8.37 -7.77 -25.53
CA ALA A 252 9.10 -6.89 -24.62
C ALA A 252 10.08 -7.67 -23.77
N VAL A 253 11.34 -7.22 -23.77
CA VAL A 253 12.36 -7.71 -22.85
C VAL A 253 12.13 -7.00 -21.51
N ILE A 254 11.37 -7.63 -20.64
CA ILE A 254 11.10 -7.20 -19.26
C ILE A 254 11.95 -8.09 -18.34
N PRO A 255 12.57 -7.57 -17.26
CA PRO A 255 13.15 -8.44 -16.24
C PRO A 255 12.08 -9.38 -15.67
N ASP A 256 12.40 -10.65 -15.47
CA ASP A 256 11.55 -11.61 -14.75
C ASP A 256 11.79 -11.53 -13.25
N LEU A 257 13.06 -11.35 -12.85
CA LEU A 257 13.47 -11.21 -11.46
C LEU A 257 14.42 -10.04 -11.34
N VAL A 258 14.15 -9.13 -10.40
CA VAL A 258 15.06 -8.05 -10.03
C VAL A 258 15.51 -8.25 -8.58
N ILE A 259 16.81 -8.16 -8.35
CA ILE A 259 17.46 -8.26 -7.05
C ILE A 259 17.88 -6.87 -6.59
N ILE A 260 17.41 -6.43 -5.43
CA ILE A 260 17.53 -5.06 -4.96
C ILE A 260 18.08 -5.05 -3.54
N ASP A 261 19.16 -4.33 -3.30
CA ASP A 261 19.63 -3.99 -1.95
C ASP A 261 18.76 -2.87 -1.39
N VAL A 262 18.09 -3.15 -0.28
CA VAL A 262 17.23 -2.21 0.45
C VAL A 262 17.76 -1.93 1.86
N SER A 263 19.06 -2.11 2.09
CA SER A 263 19.73 -1.73 3.34
C SER A 263 19.55 -0.26 3.71
N THR A 264 19.40 0.60 2.71
CA THR A 264 18.92 1.98 2.86
C THR A 264 17.60 2.13 2.09
N PRO A 265 16.43 1.96 2.74
CA PRO A 265 15.14 1.92 2.03
C PRO A 265 14.79 3.17 1.22
N SER A 266 15.32 4.34 1.59
CA SER A 266 15.16 5.59 0.83
C SER A 266 16.08 5.72 -0.39
N ASN A 267 17.04 4.81 -0.56
CA ASN A 267 17.96 4.77 -1.69
C ASN A 267 18.24 3.30 -2.09
N PRO A 268 17.25 2.58 -2.59
CA PRO A 268 17.40 1.18 -2.98
C PRO A 268 18.33 1.04 -4.20
N VAL A 269 19.12 -0.03 -4.24
CA VAL A 269 20.11 -0.26 -5.31
C VAL A 269 19.83 -1.58 -6.02
N ILE A 270 19.58 -1.53 -7.33
CA ILE A 270 19.44 -2.75 -8.15
C ILE A 270 20.81 -3.42 -8.27
N LEU A 271 20.91 -4.67 -7.78
CA LEU A 271 22.12 -5.50 -7.84
C LEU A 271 22.20 -6.34 -9.11
N GLY A 272 21.05 -6.69 -9.68
CA GLY A 272 20.98 -7.33 -10.99
C GLY A 272 19.59 -7.82 -11.36
N GLU A 273 19.49 -8.23 -12.62
CA GLU A 273 18.24 -8.58 -13.28
C GLU A 273 18.41 -9.89 -14.04
N TYR A 274 17.42 -10.76 -13.93
CA TYR A 274 17.29 -11.93 -14.78
C TYR A 274 16.15 -11.71 -15.77
N LYS A 275 16.38 -12.03 -17.04
CA LYS A 275 15.45 -11.82 -18.16
C LYS A 275 15.27 -13.13 -18.92
N ASP A 276 14.04 -13.60 -19.01
CA ASP A 276 13.63 -14.68 -19.90
C ASP A 276 12.39 -14.24 -20.72
N ILE A 277 12.02 -14.99 -21.75
CA ILE A 277 10.91 -14.70 -22.68
C ILE A 277 9.54 -15.10 -22.10
N SER A 278 9.39 -15.05 -20.78
CA SER A 278 8.19 -15.46 -20.04
C SER A 278 7.77 -14.40 -19.01
N PHE A 279 6.71 -14.67 -18.25
CA PHE A 279 6.21 -13.75 -17.23
C PHE A 279 6.39 -14.36 -15.85
N ALA A 280 7.26 -13.82 -15.03
CA ALA A 280 7.42 -14.27 -13.66
C ALA A 280 6.26 -13.81 -12.76
N TRP A 281 5.77 -14.71 -11.90
CA TRP A 281 4.64 -14.45 -11.00
C TRP A 281 4.96 -14.64 -9.54
N GLY A 282 5.62 -15.74 -9.20
CA GLY A 282 5.96 -16.09 -7.84
C GLY A 282 7.47 -16.25 -7.72
N VAL A 283 7.99 -15.84 -6.58
CA VAL A 283 9.37 -16.09 -6.19
C VAL A 283 9.41 -16.62 -4.78
N LYS A 284 10.23 -17.65 -4.57
CA LYS A 284 10.70 -18.09 -3.26
C LYS A 284 12.21 -18.14 -3.28
N VAL A 285 12.88 -17.59 -2.28
CA VAL A 285 14.33 -17.53 -2.18
C VAL A 285 14.81 -18.39 -1.01
N THR A 286 15.75 -19.29 -1.32
CA THR A 286 16.54 -20.01 -0.33
C THR A 286 17.99 -19.96 -0.82
N PRO A 287 18.79 -18.97 -0.36
CA PRO A 287 20.11 -18.74 -0.93
C PRO A 287 20.97 -20.02 -0.92
N PRO A 288 21.71 -20.29 -2.01
CA PRO A 288 22.00 -19.41 -3.13
C PRO A 288 20.98 -19.47 -4.30
N TYR A 289 19.77 -19.98 -4.07
CA TYR A 289 18.78 -20.21 -5.12
C TYR A 289 17.54 -19.31 -5.00
N ALA A 290 17.05 -18.86 -6.15
CA ALA A 290 15.70 -18.32 -6.31
C ALA A 290 14.86 -19.26 -7.17
N TYR A 291 13.64 -19.54 -6.73
CA TYR A 291 12.68 -20.40 -7.40
C TYR A 291 11.61 -19.50 -7.98
N VAL A 292 11.63 -19.33 -9.29
CA VAL A 292 10.77 -18.37 -9.99
C VAL A 292 9.75 -19.13 -10.83
N SER A 293 8.48 -18.90 -10.54
CA SER A 293 7.39 -19.42 -11.34
C SER A 293 7.08 -18.48 -12.49
N HIS A 294 6.83 -19.06 -13.65
CA HIS A 294 6.54 -18.33 -14.87
C HIS A 294 5.20 -18.76 -15.47
N MET A 295 4.56 -17.81 -16.13
CA MET A 295 3.41 -17.98 -17.01
C MET A 295 3.83 -17.57 -18.42
N ARG A 296 3.31 -18.25 -19.44
CA ARG A 296 3.39 -17.83 -20.84
C ARG A 296 2.00 -17.94 -21.45
N ASN A 297 1.66 -17.11 -22.44
CA ASN A 297 0.34 -17.10 -23.08
C ASN A 297 0.37 -17.78 -24.46
N LEU A 298 -0.65 -18.59 -24.76
CA LEU A 298 -0.93 -19.39 -25.98
C LEU A 298 0.09 -20.48 -26.43
N ASP A 299 -0.47 -21.54 -27.04
CA ASP A 299 -0.10 -22.98 -27.28
C ASP A 299 1.36 -23.48 -27.38
N ILE A 300 2.37 -22.68 -27.01
CA ILE A 300 3.79 -22.97 -27.23
C ILE A 300 4.66 -22.74 -25.98
N GLY A 301 4.08 -22.43 -24.82
CA GLY A 301 4.82 -22.33 -23.56
C GLY A 301 3.98 -22.67 -22.35
N ALA A 302 4.42 -23.67 -21.60
CA ALA A 302 3.73 -24.10 -20.40
C ALA A 302 4.27 -23.38 -19.16
N ALA A 303 3.37 -23.13 -18.20
CA ALA A 303 3.69 -22.74 -16.84
C ALA A 303 4.89 -23.55 -16.35
N LYS A 304 5.86 -22.89 -15.74
CA LYS A 304 7.08 -23.55 -15.28
C LYS A 304 7.55 -22.95 -13.97
N VAL A 305 8.30 -23.73 -13.22
CA VAL A 305 9.12 -23.22 -12.11
C VAL A 305 10.57 -23.45 -12.49
N CYS A 306 11.40 -22.42 -12.39
CA CYS A 306 12.82 -22.46 -12.69
C CYS A 306 13.63 -22.16 -11.44
N VAL A 307 14.75 -22.87 -11.29
CA VAL A 307 15.75 -22.59 -10.26
C VAL A 307 16.82 -21.70 -10.86
N LEU A 308 17.02 -20.54 -10.25
CA LEU A 308 18.05 -19.58 -10.61
C LEU A 308 19.13 -19.60 -9.54
N ASN A 309 20.40 -19.68 -9.95
CA ASN A 309 21.52 -19.41 -9.07
C ASN A 309 21.72 -17.89 -8.96
N ILE A 310 21.57 -17.38 -7.75
CA ILE A 310 21.64 -15.94 -7.41
C ILE A 310 22.88 -15.61 -6.56
N SER A 311 23.86 -16.50 -6.49
CA SER A 311 25.10 -16.27 -5.72
C SER A 311 25.88 -15.04 -6.20
N ASN A 312 25.75 -14.67 -7.47
CA ASN A 312 26.22 -13.41 -8.03
C ASN A 312 25.03 -12.69 -8.69
N PRO A 313 24.43 -11.69 -8.03
CA PRO A 313 23.29 -10.94 -8.58
C PRO A 313 23.54 -10.31 -9.95
N SER A 314 24.79 -9.96 -10.26
CA SER A 314 25.14 -9.39 -11.57
C SER A 314 25.20 -10.42 -12.71
N ASN A 315 25.19 -11.72 -12.38
CA ASN A 315 25.26 -12.82 -13.33
C ASN A 315 24.38 -13.99 -12.85
N ILE A 316 23.06 -13.79 -12.90
CA ILE A 316 22.07 -14.79 -12.50
C ILE A 316 22.02 -15.90 -13.55
N GLN A 317 22.12 -17.15 -13.12
CA GLN A 317 22.13 -18.31 -14.02
C GLN A 317 20.89 -19.18 -13.81
N GLN A 318 20.12 -19.42 -14.87
CA GLN A 318 19.08 -20.44 -14.82
C GLN A 318 19.73 -21.83 -14.85
N LEU A 319 19.41 -22.67 -13.86
CA LEU A 319 19.93 -24.03 -13.73
C LEU A 319 18.99 -25.04 -14.41
N GLY A 320 17.83 -25.28 -13.81
CA GLY A 320 16.83 -26.23 -14.29
C GLY A 320 15.42 -25.66 -14.19
N CYS A 321 14.53 -26.14 -15.05
CA CYS A 321 13.11 -25.80 -15.00
C CYS A 321 12.25 -27.06 -15.07
N TYR A 322 11.11 -27.03 -14.38
CA TYR A 322 10.06 -28.03 -14.48
C TYR A 322 8.80 -27.37 -15.04
N SER A 323 8.16 -28.02 -16.01
CA SER A 323 6.92 -27.56 -16.60
C SER A 323 5.88 -28.68 -16.68
N PRO A 324 4.72 -28.56 -16.00
CA PRO A 324 3.65 -29.56 -16.07
C PRO A 324 2.80 -29.52 -17.35
N GLY A 325 3.10 -28.66 -18.33
CA GLY A 325 2.19 -28.34 -19.44
C GLY A 325 0.99 -27.50 -18.96
N HIS A 326 0.53 -26.48 -19.70
CA HIS A 326 -0.66 -25.60 -19.44
C HIS A 326 -0.35 -24.17 -18.90
N TRP A 327 -1.38 -23.31 -18.82
CA TRP A 327 -1.30 -21.84 -18.93
C TRP A 327 -1.14 -20.97 -17.67
N HIS A 328 -0.95 -21.47 -16.44
CA HIS A 328 -1.01 -20.59 -15.24
C HIS A 328 -0.12 -21.02 -14.06
N GLY A 329 1.16 -20.63 -14.06
CA GLY A 329 2.04 -20.75 -12.89
C GLY A 329 1.90 -19.54 -11.97
N ARG A 330 1.74 -19.76 -10.66
CA ARG A 330 1.57 -18.69 -9.66
C ARG A 330 2.44 -18.93 -8.43
N GLY A 331 1.87 -19.26 -7.27
CA GLY A 331 2.64 -19.46 -6.05
C GLY A 331 3.68 -20.57 -6.15
N VAL A 332 4.81 -20.34 -5.49
CA VAL A 332 5.86 -21.33 -5.26
C VAL A 332 6.31 -21.23 -3.82
N ASP A 333 6.54 -22.38 -3.20
CA ASP A 333 7.20 -22.47 -1.90
C ASP A 333 8.12 -23.69 -1.88
N VAL A 334 9.12 -23.67 -1.00
CA VAL A 334 10.19 -24.67 -0.99
C VAL A 334 10.50 -25.08 0.44
N GLN A 335 10.55 -26.39 0.69
CA GLN A 335 10.98 -26.95 1.97
C GLN A 335 11.81 -28.21 1.72
N ASN A 336 12.99 -28.31 2.35
CA ASN A 336 13.88 -29.48 2.25
C ASN A 336 14.19 -29.90 0.80
N ASN A 337 14.52 -28.93 -0.06
CA ASN A 337 14.74 -29.11 -1.50
C ASN A 337 13.54 -29.61 -2.31
N ILE A 338 12.35 -29.74 -1.71
CA ILE A 338 11.12 -30.04 -2.43
C ILE A 338 10.43 -28.72 -2.79
N ILE A 339 10.12 -28.57 -4.08
CA ILE A 339 9.44 -27.42 -4.66
C ILE A 339 7.95 -27.75 -4.76
N TYR A 340 7.14 -26.87 -4.17
CA TYR A 340 5.68 -26.92 -4.21
C TYR A 340 5.21 -25.79 -5.11
N PHE A 341 4.66 -26.16 -6.26
CA PHE A 341 4.32 -25.23 -7.32
C PHE A 341 2.81 -25.23 -7.60
N ALA A 342 2.16 -24.09 -7.35
CA ALA A 342 0.76 -23.85 -7.70
C ALA A 342 0.66 -23.63 -9.22
N ALA A 343 0.31 -24.68 -9.94
CA ALA A 343 0.34 -24.73 -11.40
C ALA A 343 -1.06 -24.52 -12.03
N GLY A 344 -1.91 -23.72 -11.39
CA GLY A 344 -3.26 -23.41 -11.87
C GLY A 344 -4.10 -24.68 -12.03
N TYR A 345 -4.67 -24.89 -13.22
CA TYR A 345 -5.49 -26.07 -13.56
C TYR A 345 -4.75 -27.41 -13.53
N ARG A 346 -3.43 -27.41 -13.33
CA ARG A 346 -2.65 -28.64 -13.10
C ARG A 346 -2.54 -29.01 -11.62
N GLY A 347 -3.22 -28.27 -10.74
CA GLY A 347 -3.20 -28.49 -9.30
C GLY A 347 -1.88 -28.09 -8.65
N LEU A 348 -1.64 -28.62 -7.45
CA LEU A 348 -0.37 -28.47 -6.75
C LEU A 348 0.63 -29.51 -7.28
N ARG A 349 1.69 -29.05 -7.93
CA ARG A 349 2.79 -29.91 -8.38
C ARG A 349 3.87 -29.98 -7.31
N ILE A 350 4.30 -31.20 -7.00
CA ILE A 350 5.38 -31.46 -6.05
C ILE A 350 6.57 -31.99 -6.85
N VAL A 351 7.70 -31.31 -6.71
CA VAL A 351 8.88 -31.51 -7.54
C VAL A 351 10.11 -31.62 -6.64
N ASP A 352 10.92 -32.65 -6.84
CA ASP A 352 12.22 -32.79 -6.21
C ASP A 352 13.22 -31.84 -6.88
N GLY A 353 13.72 -30.90 -6.11
CA GLY A 353 14.74 -29.92 -6.48
C GLY A 353 16.11 -30.20 -5.86
N SER A 354 16.35 -31.41 -5.34
CA SER A 354 17.64 -31.79 -4.73
C SER A 354 18.83 -31.63 -5.68
N ASN A 355 18.60 -31.82 -6.99
CA ASN A 355 19.52 -31.39 -8.02
C ASN A 355 18.94 -30.17 -8.77
N PRO A 356 19.44 -28.94 -8.54
CA PRO A 356 18.85 -27.75 -9.13
C PRO A 356 19.01 -27.66 -10.66
N ASN A 357 19.91 -28.45 -11.26
CA ASN A 357 20.07 -28.56 -12.72
C ASN A 357 19.13 -29.60 -13.35
N SER A 358 18.47 -30.44 -12.53
CA SER A 358 17.63 -31.54 -13.02
C SER A 358 16.48 -31.76 -12.05
N LEU A 359 15.39 -31.01 -12.27
CA LEU A 359 14.19 -31.09 -11.44
C LEU A 359 13.36 -32.32 -11.80
N VAL A 360 12.91 -33.06 -10.79
CA VAL A 360 12.16 -34.31 -11.00
C VAL A 360 10.74 -34.15 -10.47
N TRP A 361 9.74 -34.36 -11.31
CA TRP A 361 8.36 -34.42 -10.87
C TRP A 361 8.13 -35.63 -9.97
N LEU A 362 7.61 -35.40 -8.76
CA LEU A 362 7.29 -36.47 -7.82
C LEU A 362 5.81 -36.86 -7.90
N SER A 363 4.93 -35.89 -7.76
CA SER A 363 3.50 -36.17 -7.63
C SER A 363 2.64 -34.92 -7.89
N THR A 364 1.33 -35.08 -7.75
CA THR A 364 0.38 -33.98 -7.87
C THR A 364 -0.77 -34.18 -6.91
N TYR A 365 -1.10 -33.11 -6.20
CA TYR A 365 -2.35 -33.03 -5.46
C TYR A 365 -3.38 -32.25 -6.31
N PRO A 366 -4.56 -32.85 -6.60
CA PRO A 366 -5.56 -32.22 -7.43
C PRO A 366 -6.18 -31.02 -6.70
N VAL A 367 -6.09 -29.86 -7.34
CA VAL A 367 -6.75 -28.61 -6.95
C VAL A 367 -7.33 -28.05 -8.24
N TRP A 368 -8.54 -27.48 -8.19
CA TRP A 368 -9.22 -27.07 -9.43
C TRP A 368 -8.44 -25.95 -10.13
N TYR A 369 -8.02 -24.93 -9.38
CA TYR A 369 -7.05 -23.95 -9.83
C TYR A 369 -6.14 -23.53 -8.67
N ALA A 370 -4.98 -24.17 -8.55
CA ALA A 370 -4.00 -23.79 -7.52
C ALA A 370 -3.40 -22.41 -7.83
N HIS A 371 -3.64 -21.44 -6.95
CA HIS A 371 -3.17 -20.06 -7.13
C HIS A 371 -1.97 -19.73 -6.24
N ASP A 372 -1.97 -20.18 -4.99
CA ASP A 372 -0.86 -19.96 -4.07
C ASP A 372 -0.67 -21.16 -3.15
N VAL A 373 0.53 -21.33 -2.62
CA VAL A 373 0.86 -22.41 -1.70
C VAL A 373 1.85 -21.93 -0.65
N LYS A 374 1.65 -22.38 0.60
CA LYS A 374 2.63 -22.26 1.69
C LYS A 374 2.81 -23.59 2.39
N ILE A 375 4.04 -23.88 2.80
CA ILE A 375 4.42 -25.12 3.48
C ILE A 375 4.81 -24.83 4.92
N ARG A 376 4.31 -25.64 5.85
CA ARG A 376 4.75 -25.61 7.26
C ARG A 376 4.83 -27.02 7.80
N GLY A 377 6.05 -27.51 7.98
CA GLY A 377 6.29 -28.89 8.43
C GLY A 377 5.75 -29.87 7.41
N ASN A 378 4.83 -30.74 7.82
CA ASN A 378 4.28 -31.78 6.95
C ASN A 378 3.07 -31.34 6.12
N TYR A 379 2.68 -30.07 6.16
CA TYR A 379 1.41 -29.64 5.55
C TYR A 379 1.64 -28.54 4.51
N ALA A 380 0.92 -28.67 3.39
CA ALA A 380 0.75 -27.63 2.39
C ALA A 380 -0.63 -26.99 2.51
N TYR A 381 -0.65 -25.66 2.47
CA TYR A 381 -1.85 -24.82 2.57
C TYR A 381 -2.04 -24.15 1.21
N VAL A 382 -3.09 -24.53 0.49
CA VAL A 382 -3.24 -24.20 -0.94
C VAL A 382 -4.50 -23.38 -1.16
N ALA A 383 -4.34 -22.25 -1.84
CA ALA A 383 -5.43 -21.42 -2.32
C ALA A 383 -5.99 -21.96 -3.65
N ASP A 384 -7.31 -22.23 -3.70
CA ASP A 384 -8.03 -22.64 -4.90
C ASP A 384 -8.89 -21.48 -5.44
N ARG A 385 -8.44 -20.87 -6.54
CA ARG A 385 -9.09 -19.68 -7.11
C ARG A 385 -10.45 -19.99 -7.73
N ASN A 386 -10.53 -21.04 -8.54
CA ASN A 386 -11.76 -21.34 -9.29
C ASN A 386 -12.57 -22.48 -8.66
N GLY A 387 -11.96 -23.27 -7.76
CA GLY A 387 -12.67 -24.25 -6.95
C GLY A 387 -13.23 -23.68 -5.65
N THR A 388 -13.01 -22.38 -5.39
CA THR A 388 -13.55 -21.62 -4.24
C THR A 388 -13.32 -22.36 -2.92
N ALA A 389 -12.07 -22.72 -2.66
CA ALA A 389 -11.72 -23.56 -1.52
C ALA A 389 -10.33 -23.26 -0.95
N PHE A 390 -10.17 -23.55 0.34
CA PHE A 390 -8.89 -23.61 1.02
C PHE A 390 -8.55 -25.07 1.34
N HIS A 391 -7.43 -25.56 0.81
CA HIS A 391 -6.98 -26.94 1.01
C HIS A 391 -5.85 -27.01 2.03
N ILE A 392 -5.94 -27.95 2.95
CA ILE A 392 -4.83 -28.40 3.80
C ILE A 392 -4.48 -29.82 3.36
N VAL A 393 -3.23 -30.02 2.98
CA VAL A 393 -2.72 -31.24 2.35
C VAL A 393 -1.56 -31.78 3.17
N ASP A 394 -1.60 -33.05 3.54
CA ASP A 394 -0.44 -33.74 4.14
C ASP A 394 0.54 -34.08 3.02
N VAL A 395 1.74 -33.51 3.13
CA VAL A 395 2.87 -33.66 2.22
C VAL A 395 4.09 -34.29 2.91
N SER A 396 3.89 -34.97 4.05
CA SER A 396 4.93 -35.75 4.73
C SER A 396 5.59 -36.78 3.81
N ASN A 397 4.81 -37.35 2.88
CA ASN A 397 5.31 -38.08 1.72
C ASN A 397 5.08 -37.25 0.44
N PRO A 398 6.10 -36.54 -0.08
CA PRO A 398 5.95 -35.69 -1.26
C PRO A 398 5.62 -36.46 -2.54
N SER A 399 5.84 -37.78 -2.58
CA SER A 399 5.46 -38.64 -3.69
C SER A 399 3.99 -39.10 -3.62
N LEU A 400 3.32 -38.92 -2.47
CA LEU A 400 1.93 -39.33 -2.25
C LEU A 400 1.21 -38.35 -1.31
N PRO A 401 0.94 -37.11 -1.75
CA PRO A 401 0.23 -36.12 -0.95
C PRO A 401 -1.22 -36.55 -0.72
N THR A 402 -1.76 -36.29 0.48
CA THR A 402 -3.14 -36.66 0.84
C THR A 402 -3.94 -35.48 1.37
N SER A 403 -5.24 -35.45 1.05
CA SER A 403 -6.13 -34.40 1.55
C SER A 403 -6.30 -34.54 3.06
N THR A 404 -5.98 -33.49 3.82
CA THR A 404 -6.24 -33.43 5.25
C THR A 404 -7.57 -32.73 5.52
N TYR A 405 -7.80 -31.59 4.87
CA TYR A 405 -9.01 -30.79 5.04
C TYR A 405 -9.28 -29.92 3.81
N ILE A 406 -10.56 -29.66 3.51
CA ILE A 406 -11.00 -28.72 2.48
C ILE A 406 -12.10 -27.83 3.07
N TYR A 407 -11.87 -26.53 3.09
CA TYR A 407 -12.88 -25.53 3.47
C TYR A 407 -13.48 -24.90 2.22
N SER A 408 -14.80 -24.92 2.06
CA SER A 408 -15.48 -24.18 0.99
C SER A 408 -15.57 -22.70 1.34
N LEU A 409 -15.04 -21.85 0.46
CA LEU A 409 -15.07 -20.40 0.59
C LEU A 409 -16.20 -19.80 -0.26
N PRO A 410 -16.70 -18.60 0.08
CA PRO A 410 -17.72 -17.93 -0.74
C PRO A 410 -17.19 -17.49 -2.12
N GLU A 411 -15.88 -17.28 -2.24
CA GLU A 411 -15.19 -16.92 -3.49
C GLU A 411 -13.83 -17.63 -3.56
N GLY A 412 -13.14 -17.48 -4.69
CA GLY A 412 -11.77 -17.94 -4.88
C GLY A 412 -10.78 -17.31 -3.91
N SER A 413 -9.90 -18.13 -3.32
CA SER A 413 -8.72 -17.63 -2.59
C SER A 413 -7.55 -17.39 -3.55
N TYR A 414 -6.79 -16.31 -3.30
CA TYR A 414 -5.69 -15.85 -4.16
C TYR A 414 -4.32 -15.90 -3.49
N GLY A 415 -4.25 -15.77 -2.17
CA GLY A 415 -3.00 -15.79 -1.44
C GLY A 415 -3.17 -16.45 -0.09
N VAL A 416 -2.13 -17.14 0.36
CA VAL A 416 -2.06 -17.71 1.72
C VAL A 416 -0.79 -17.23 2.39
N PHE A 417 -0.92 -16.79 3.64
CA PHE A 417 0.23 -16.49 4.50
C PHE A 417 0.06 -17.18 5.84
N LEU A 418 1.15 -17.71 6.38
CA LEU A 418 1.17 -18.44 7.64
C LEU A 418 2.02 -17.66 8.65
N GLU A 419 1.46 -17.39 9.82
CA GLU A 419 2.20 -16.85 10.96
C GLU A 419 1.83 -17.64 12.21
N ASN A 420 2.83 -18.24 12.87
CA ASN A 420 2.62 -19.14 14.01
C ASN A 420 1.63 -20.25 13.67
N ASN A 421 0.48 -20.31 14.37
CA ASN A 421 -0.62 -21.26 14.15
C ASN A 421 -1.81 -20.67 13.39
N ILE A 422 -1.64 -19.52 12.73
CA ILE A 422 -2.72 -18.83 12.01
C ILE A 422 -2.44 -18.86 10.50
N ALA A 423 -3.48 -19.11 9.71
CA ALA A 423 -3.49 -18.89 8.27
C ALA A 423 -4.34 -17.67 7.93
N TYR A 424 -3.78 -16.78 7.12
CA TYR A 424 -4.44 -15.63 6.55
C TYR A 424 -4.64 -15.85 5.06
N LEU A 425 -5.86 -15.63 4.58
CA LEU A 425 -6.23 -15.83 3.19
C LEU A 425 -6.85 -14.56 2.60
N GLY A 426 -6.37 -14.14 1.43
CA GLY A 426 -7.09 -13.19 0.59
C GLY A 426 -8.10 -13.93 -0.28
N VAL A 427 -9.38 -13.57 -0.16
CA VAL A 427 -10.52 -14.26 -0.78
C VAL A 427 -11.28 -13.30 -1.70
N GLY A 428 -10.56 -12.65 -2.63
CA GLY A 428 -11.17 -11.79 -3.65
C GLY A 428 -12.01 -10.66 -3.04
N ASN A 429 -13.25 -10.51 -3.51
CA ASN A 429 -14.18 -9.50 -3.01
C ASN A 429 -14.78 -9.86 -1.64
N SER A 430 -14.48 -11.05 -1.10
CA SER A 430 -14.94 -11.46 0.24
C SER A 430 -13.96 -11.02 1.36
N GLY A 431 -12.84 -10.40 0.99
CA GLY A 431 -11.88 -9.82 1.92
C GLY A 431 -10.89 -10.82 2.54
N LEU A 432 -10.51 -10.58 3.79
CA LEU A 432 -9.54 -11.35 4.56
C LEU A 432 -10.23 -12.44 5.39
N PHE A 433 -9.76 -13.68 5.28
CA PHE A 433 -10.18 -14.80 6.12
C PHE A 433 -9.04 -15.23 7.04
N ILE A 434 -9.35 -15.48 8.32
CA ILE A 434 -8.37 -15.84 9.35
C ILE A 434 -8.74 -17.18 9.97
N PHE A 435 -7.85 -18.17 9.86
CA PHE A 435 -8.05 -19.51 10.40
C PHE A 435 -7.03 -19.84 11.48
N ASP A 436 -7.49 -20.46 12.56
CA ASP A 436 -6.64 -21.25 13.45
C ASP A 436 -6.34 -22.59 12.77
N ILE A 437 -5.05 -22.86 12.58
CA ILE A 437 -4.51 -24.09 11.98
C ILE A 437 -3.57 -24.82 12.95
N SER A 438 -3.76 -24.65 14.27
CA SER A 438 -3.10 -25.45 15.31
C SER A 438 -3.39 -26.95 15.14
N ASN A 439 -4.60 -27.30 14.71
CA ASN A 439 -4.94 -28.65 14.30
C ASN A 439 -5.25 -28.67 12.78
N PRO A 440 -4.34 -29.17 11.94
CA PRO A 440 -4.55 -29.20 10.48
C PRO A 440 -5.71 -30.10 10.05
N TYR A 441 -6.12 -31.07 10.88
CA TYR A 441 -7.28 -31.94 10.62
C TYR A 441 -8.62 -31.25 10.91
N ASN A 442 -8.61 -30.17 11.68
CA ASN A 442 -9.81 -29.42 12.03
C ASN A 442 -9.47 -27.92 12.20
N PRO A 443 -9.15 -27.23 11.10
CA PRO A 443 -8.92 -25.79 11.14
C PRO A 443 -10.21 -25.06 11.52
N ILE A 444 -10.09 -23.97 12.28
CA ILE A 444 -11.23 -23.20 12.77
C ILE A 444 -11.19 -21.81 12.12
N LEU A 445 -12.25 -21.43 11.40
CA LEU A 445 -12.41 -20.04 10.95
C LEU A 445 -12.63 -19.14 12.17
N LEU A 446 -11.67 -18.26 12.45
CA LEU A 446 -11.72 -17.33 13.59
C LEU A 446 -12.50 -16.06 13.25
N SER A 447 -12.28 -15.51 12.05
CA SER A 447 -12.99 -14.33 11.57
C SER A 447 -12.90 -14.17 10.06
N GLN A 448 -13.79 -13.33 9.55
CA GLN A 448 -13.76 -12.77 8.22
C GLN A 448 -13.85 -11.25 8.34
N LEU A 449 -13.05 -10.53 7.56
CA LEU A 449 -13.08 -9.08 7.48
C LEU A 449 -13.27 -8.66 6.02
N ASP A 450 -14.38 -8.00 5.75
CA ASP A 450 -14.63 -7.37 4.45
C ASP A 450 -13.62 -6.25 4.20
N THR A 451 -13.07 -6.18 2.98
CA THR A 451 -12.08 -5.18 2.59
C THR A 451 -12.55 -4.38 1.37
N PRO A 452 -12.12 -3.11 1.20
CA PRO A 452 -12.67 -2.24 0.16
C PRO A 452 -12.41 -2.69 -1.29
N GLY A 453 -11.38 -3.52 -1.51
CA GLY A 453 -10.95 -3.95 -2.84
C GLY A 453 -10.92 -5.47 -3.03
N PHE A 454 -10.04 -5.92 -3.92
CA PHE A 454 -9.89 -7.31 -4.29
C PHE A 454 -8.74 -7.95 -3.49
N ALA A 455 -9.06 -8.66 -2.42
CA ALA A 455 -8.08 -9.25 -1.51
C ALA A 455 -7.23 -10.34 -2.19
N ARG A 456 -5.94 -10.05 -2.37
CA ARG A 456 -4.97 -10.94 -3.03
C ARG A 456 -4.06 -11.62 -2.01
N LYS A 457 -2.88 -11.05 -1.78
CA LYS A 457 -1.82 -11.65 -0.96
C LYS A 457 -1.74 -10.96 0.40
N PRO A 458 -2.05 -11.67 1.49
CA PRO A 458 -1.75 -11.19 2.83
C PRO A 458 -0.25 -11.37 3.13
N PHE A 459 0.31 -10.46 3.92
CA PHE A 459 1.58 -10.64 4.62
C PHE A 459 1.37 -10.32 6.09
N ALA A 460 1.65 -11.26 6.99
CA ALA A 460 1.41 -11.07 8.42
C ALA A 460 2.73 -10.97 9.21
N THR A 461 2.82 -10.00 10.09
CA THR A 461 3.92 -9.89 11.07
C THR A 461 3.48 -9.09 12.28
N SER A 462 3.95 -9.48 13.46
CA SER A 462 3.86 -8.66 14.69
C SER A 462 2.41 -8.29 15.08
N GLY A 463 1.45 -9.17 14.77
CA GLY A 463 0.02 -8.94 15.05
C GLY A 463 -0.68 -8.01 14.07
N TYR A 464 -0.09 -7.77 12.90
CA TYR A 464 -0.69 -7.02 11.79
C TYR A 464 -0.69 -7.86 10.51
N VAL A 465 -1.69 -7.61 9.66
CA VAL A 465 -1.72 -8.09 8.27
C VAL A 465 -1.64 -6.90 7.33
N PHE A 466 -0.74 -6.99 6.37
CA PHE A 466 -0.56 -6.06 5.26
C PHE A 466 -1.13 -6.73 4.03
N LEU A 467 -2.37 -6.43 3.70
CA LEU A 467 -3.08 -7.08 2.60
C LEU A 467 -2.94 -6.26 1.33
N ALA A 468 -2.37 -6.87 0.28
CA ALA A 468 -2.53 -6.36 -1.08
C ALA A 468 -3.99 -6.56 -1.52
N ASP A 469 -4.75 -5.48 -1.58
CA ASP A 469 -6.21 -5.46 -1.76
C ASP A 469 -6.60 -4.97 -3.17
N GLY A 470 -5.73 -5.22 -4.14
CA GLY A 470 -5.95 -4.87 -5.53
C GLY A 470 -6.15 -3.38 -5.74
N GLU A 471 -7.29 -3.02 -6.35
CA GLU A 471 -7.75 -1.65 -6.59
C GLU A 471 -8.07 -0.87 -5.30
N GLY A 472 -8.20 -1.56 -4.17
CA GLY A 472 -8.33 -0.94 -2.85
C GLY A 472 -6.99 -0.50 -2.24
N GLY A 473 -5.88 -0.74 -2.94
CA GLY A 473 -4.52 -0.47 -2.48
C GLY A 473 -4.04 -1.48 -1.44
N VAL A 474 -3.41 -1.00 -0.37
CA VAL A 474 -2.95 -1.86 0.74
C VAL A 474 -3.76 -1.60 2.01
N GLN A 475 -4.28 -2.66 2.64
CA GLN A 475 -4.89 -2.56 3.97
C GLN A 475 -3.88 -2.97 5.05
N ILE A 476 -3.62 -2.08 6.01
CA ILE A 476 -2.97 -2.41 7.28
C ILE A 476 -4.07 -2.81 8.26
N ILE A 477 -4.09 -4.06 8.68
CA ILE A 477 -5.14 -4.66 9.50
C ILE A 477 -4.53 -5.10 10.83
N ASN A 478 -5.12 -4.68 11.94
CA ASN A 478 -4.74 -5.20 13.26
C ASN A 478 -5.37 -6.57 13.46
N VAL A 479 -4.55 -7.57 13.74
CA VAL A 479 -4.97 -8.97 13.99
C VAL A 479 -4.44 -9.49 15.34
N LYS A 480 -4.02 -8.59 16.26
CA LYS A 480 -3.60 -8.98 17.61
C LYS A 480 -4.68 -9.79 18.35
N ASN A 481 -5.94 -9.47 18.07
CA ASN A 481 -7.07 -10.35 18.36
C ASN A 481 -7.61 -10.92 17.03
N PRO A 482 -7.25 -12.16 16.65
CA PRO A 482 -7.62 -12.72 15.35
C PRO A 482 -9.12 -13.03 15.20
N THR A 483 -9.90 -13.03 16.28
CA THR A 483 -11.36 -13.18 16.21
C THR A 483 -12.09 -11.85 16.02
N ASN A 484 -11.40 -10.71 16.16
CA ASN A 484 -11.96 -9.37 15.96
C ASN A 484 -10.96 -8.43 15.29
N PRO A 485 -10.55 -8.72 14.04
CA PRO A 485 -9.63 -7.87 13.29
C PRO A 485 -10.31 -6.58 12.83
N TYR A 486 -9.52 -5.52 12.60
CA TYR A 486 -10.03 -4.27 12.03
C TYR A 486 -8.96 -3.55 11.21
N ILE A 487 -9.40 -2.83 10.17
CA ILE A 487 -8.53 -2.00 9.32
C ILE A 487 -8.04 -0.80 10.14
N VAL A 488 -6.72 -0.66 10.27
CA VAL A 488 -6.05 0.48 10.91
C VAL A 488 -5.84 1.60 9.91
N LYS A 489 -5.43 1.25 8.69
CA LYS A 489 -5.11 2.21 7.64
C LYS A 489 -5.29 1.58 6.26
N THR A 490 -5.86 2.34 5.35
CA THR A 490 -5.85 2.08 3.91
C THR A 490 -4.78 2.95 3.27
N ILE A 491 -3.94 2.34 2.45
CA ILE A 491 -2.92 3.00 1.64
C ILE A 491 -3.41 2.94 0.20
N ASP A 492 -3.75 4.09 -0.35
CA ASP A 492 -4.02 4.16 -1.78
C ASP A 492 -2.69 4.00 -2.54
N THR A 493 -2.66 3.07 -3.48
CA THR A 493 -1.51 2.85 -4.36
C THR A 493 -1.90 3.27 -5.76
N PRO A 494 -1.00 3.86 -6.57
CA PRO A 494 -1.41 4.40 -7.88
C PRO A 494 -1.94 3.33 -8.85
N GLY A 495 -1.53 2.08 -8.67
CA GLY A 495 -2.01 0.91 -9.38
C GLY A 495 -2.70 -0.11 -8.48
N ILE A 496 -2.77 -1.34 -8.99
CA ILE A 496 -3.30 -2.52 -8.31
C ILE A 496 -2.19 -3.10 -7.42
N ALA A 497 -2.42 -3.15 -6.11
CA ALA A 497 -1.51 -3.82 -5.20
C ALA A 497 -1.60 -5.35 -5.39
N LEU A 498 -0.47 -5.99 -5.71
CA LEU A 498 -0.41 -7.43 -6.01
C LEU A 498 0.24 -8.26 -4.90
N ALA A 499 1.26 -7.71 -4.24
CA ALA A 499 1.92 -8.33 -3.09
C ALA A 499 2.53 -7.28 -2.18
N THR A 500 2.68 -7.65 -0.90
CA THR A 500 3.31 -6.83 0.13
C THR A 500 4.39 -7.65 0.85
N TYR A 501 5.40 -6.96 1.36
CA TYR A 501 6.35 -7.51 2.31
C TYR A 501 6.67 -6.43 3.34
N VAL A 502 6.84 -6.79 4.62
CA VAL A 502 7.22 -5.84 5.67
C VAL A 502 8.47 -6.30 6.39
N LYS A 503 9.42 -5.37 6.56
CA LYS A 503 10.61 -5.53 7.39
C LYS A 503 10.89 -4.24 8.14
N ASP A 504 11.15 -4.31 9.44
CA ASP A 504 11.59 -3.18 10.28
C ASP A 504 10.73 -1.91 10.11
N LYS A 505 9.40 -2.08 10.06
CA LYS A 505 8.41 -1.00 9.83
C LYS A 505 8.48 -0.31 8.46
N ILE A 506 9.17 -0.93 7.51
CA ILE A 506 9.14 -0.56 6.10
C ILE A 506 8.26 -1.55 5.35
N LEU A 507 7.30 -1.02 4.61
CA LEU A 507 6.41 -1.75 3.74
C LEU A 507 6.89 -1.64 2.29
N TYR A 508 7.07 -2.79 1.67
CA TYR A 508 7.39 -2.94 0.25
C TYR A 508 6.12 -3.42 -0.46
N VAL A 509 5.72 -2.71 -1.50
CA VAL A 509 4.50 -3.02 -2.26
C VAL A 509 4.86 -3.27 -3.72
N ALA A 510 4.47 -4.43 -4.22
CA ALA A 510 4.47 -4.73 -5.65
C ALA A 510 3.17 -4.16 -6.23
N ASP A 511 3.29 -3.09 -7.00
CA ASP A 511 2.22 -2.33 -7.64
C ASP A 511 2.31 -2.48 -9.16
N ASP A 512 1.14 -2.52 -9.79
CA ASP A 512 1.02 -2.82 -11.21
C ASP A 512 1.38 -1.60 -12.11
N LYS A 513 1.26 -0.36 -11.62
CA LYS A 513 1.63 0.86 -12.39
C LYS A 513 2.97 1.45 -12.00
N ASN A 514 3.41 1.26 -10.75
CA ASN A 514 4.63 1.89 -10.21
C ASN A 514 5.72 0.91 -9.77
N GLY A 515 5.63 -0.35 -10.20
CA GLY A 515 6.64 -1.37 -9.91
C GLY A 515 6.75 -1.66 -8.41
N LEU A 516 7.82 -1.18 -7.76
CA LEU A 516 8.04 -1.31 -6.32
C LEU A 516 7.83 0.03 -5.61
N LEU A 517 6.93 0.07 -4.62
CA LEU A 517 6.83 1.17 -3.66
C LEU A 517 7.50 0.78 -2.33
N ILE A 518 8.24 1.70 -1.73
CA ILE A 518 8.90 1.54 -0.43
C ILE A 518 8.38 2.61 0.53
N LEU A 519 7.70 2.19 1.58
CA LEU A 519 6.88 3.05 2.43
C LEU A 519 7.30 2.91 3.90
N ASP A 520 7.49 4.02 4.60
CA ASP A 520 7.61 4.03 6.06
C ASP A 520 6.22 3.97 6.70
N ILE A 521 5.98 2.94 7.50
CA ILE A 521 4.72 2.70 8.19
C ILE A 521 4.86 2.76 9.71
N SER A 522 5.94 3.37 10.22
CA SER A 522 6.28 3.38 11.64
C SER A 522 5.17 3.90 12.55
N ASP A 523 4.41 4.89 12.10
CA ASP A 523 3.36 5.54 12.89
C ASP A 523 2.10 4.67 13.08
N TYR A 524 1.96 3.60 12.31
CA TYR A 524 0.76 2.75 12.26
C TYR A 524 0.92 1.45 13.05
N LEU A 525 2.15 1.10 13.43
CA LEU A 525 2.47 -0.11 14.18
C LEU A 525 2.75 0.27 15.64
N LYS A 526 1.74 0.06 16.49
CA LYS A 526 1.77 0.41 17.93
C LYS A 526 1.85 -0.81 18.81
#